data_AF-A0A7C3DEK8-F1
#
_entry.id   AF-A0A7C3DEK8-F1
#
_cell.length_a   1.000
_cell.length_b   1.000
_cell.length_c   1.000
_cell.angle_alpha   90.00
_cell.angle_beta   90.00
_cell.angle_gamma   90.00
#
_symmetry.space_group_name_H-M   'P 1'
#
loop_
_entity.id
_entity.type
_entity.pdbx_description
1 polymer ?
#
loop_
_entity_poly.entity_id
_entity_poly.type
_entity_poly.pdbx_seq_one_letter_code
_entity_poly.pdbx_strand_id
1 'polypeptide(L)'
;MNERYMDNWWQKLADFLHTANLIPLVVLVSTFHYYQALRSHDPLFVALPIALFVDLLHFRTVRQAVKSGARMWQLTAVSTTLMAFGLQWIFYNQPGESEFLVWWQVILFASIVPVGLAIMAWHHQWQEQEIVTDWQALIAAAQQRAEKMQQEAAAEHERAEAMQKEAEAVRERAAAMQTQLTAAQTQASEVQSQLEQVQKRTAQMQARLDKMQTAHKAWQTLNREMQTLALFNAQLLTAKDAADQLGVHVTTIRRKAKQLNGVAGGN
;
A
#
# COMPACT_ATOMS: atom_id res chain seq x y z
N MET A 1 35.36 -30.50 33.47
CA MET A 1 35.46 -29.02 33.38
C MET A 1 36.92 -28.68 33.15
N ASN A 2 37.30 -28.23 31.93
CA ASN A 2 38.41 -27.29 31.65
C ASN A 2 38.90 -27.23 30.19
N GLU A 3 38.35 -27.98 29.22
CA GLU A 3 38.83 -27.85 27.83
C GLU A 3 38.19 -26.68 27.05
N ARG A 4 36.91 -26.33 27.26
CA ARG A 4 36.25 -25.24 26.51
C ARG A 4 36.68 -23.80 26.86
N TYR A 5 37.50 -23.60 27.90
CA TYR A 5 37.96 -22.26 28.29
C TYR A 5 39.29 -21.87 27.61
N MET A 6 40.09 -22.85 27.21
CA MET A 6 41.38 -22.62 26.52
C MET A 6 41.19 -22.18 25.06
N ASP A 7 40.18 -22.74 24.37
CA ASP A 7 39.91 -22.39 22.97
C ASP A 7 39.46 -20.94 22.78
N ASN A 8 38.74 -20.37 23.76
CA ASN A 8 38.28 -18.99 23.69
C ASN A 8 39.40 -17.99 23.96
N TRP A 9 40.41 -18.33 24.76
CA TRP A 9 41.58 -17.48 24.94
C TRP A 9 42.51 -17.53 23.72
N TRP A 10 42.72 -18.71 23.14
CA TRP A 10 43.51 -18.83 21.90
C TRP A 10 42.82 -18.18 20.70
N GLN A 11 41.49 -18.29 20.57
CA GLN A 11 40.75 -17.53 19.56
C GLN A 11 40.77 -16.04 19.85
N LYS A 12 40.61 -15.58 21.10
CA LYS A 12 40.76 -14.15 21.42
C LYS A 12 42.17 -13.64 21.20
N LEU A 13 43.19 -14.46 21.42
CA LEU A 13 44.59 -14.13 21.15
C LEU A 13 44.86 -14.14 19.65
N ALA A 14 44.35 -15.12 18.91
CA ALA A 14 44.46 -15.20 17.46
C ALA A 14 43.69 -14.06 16.79
N ASP A 15 42.45 -13.79 17.21
CA ASP A 15 41.65 -12.64 16.80
C ASP A 15 42.33 -11.35 17.24
N PHE A 16 42.94 -11.25 18.42
CA PHE A 16 43.77 -10.09 18.79
C PHE A 16 44.99 -9.95 17.87
N LEU A 17 45.68 -11.04 17.49
CA LEU A 17 46.78 -11.00 16.53
C LEU A 17 46.29 -10.67 15.10
N HIS A 18 45.04 -11.03 14.76
CA HIS A 18 44.42 -10.82 13.44
C HIS A 18 43.70 -9.47 13.30
N THR A 19 43.11 -8.94 14.37
CA THR A 19 42.26 -7.73 14.39
C THR A 19 42.82 -6.63 15.26
N ALA A 20 43.60 -6.94 16.30
CA ALA A 20 44.21 -5.91 17.12
C ALA A 20 45.57 -5.55 16.55
N ASN A 21 45.71 -4.25 16.33
CA ASN A 21 46.93 -3.47 16.50
C ASN A 21 48.06 -4.32 17.12
N LEU A 22 48.93 -4.94 16.32
CA LEU A 22 50.09 -5.72 16.81
C LEU A 22 51.08 -4.85 17.60
N ILE A 23 50.79 -3.56 17.70
CA ILE A 23 51.57 -2.53 18.37
C ILE A 23 51.87 -2.86 19.83
N PRO A 24 50.92 -3.24 20.71
CA PRO A 24 51.28 -3.58 22.09
C PRO A 24 52.20 -4.80 22.15
N LEU A 25 52.06 -5.76 21.23
CA LEU A 25 52.93 -6.93 21.16
C LEU A 25 54.32 -6.56 20.63
N VAL A 26 54.41 -5.78 19.54
CA VAL A 26 55.67 -5.29 18.97
C VAL A 26 56.39 -4.37 19.95
N VAL A 27 55.65 -3.50 20.65
CA VAL A 27 56.18 -2.67 21.74
C VAL A 27 56.64 -3.55 22.89
N LEU A 28 55.89 -4.59 23.31
CA LEU A 28 56.33 -5.50 24.37
C LEU A 28 57.59 -6.30 24.00
N VAL A 29 57.66 -6.84 22.77
CA VAL A 29 58.80 -7.60 22.26
C VAL A 29 60.01 -6.67 22.09
N SER A 30 59.82 -5.48 21.52
CA SER A 30 60.87 -4.46 21.38
C SER A 30 61.36 -4.00 22.76
N THR A 31 60.45 -3.70 23.69
CA THR A 31 60.76 -3.34 25.08
C THR A 31 61.54 -4.45 25.78
N PHE A 32 61.22 -5.72 25.54
CA PHE A 32 61.96 -6.86 26.08
C PHE A 32 63.37 -6.96 25.49
N HIS A 33 63.54 -6.70 24.19
CA HIS A 33 64.87 -6.63 23.56
C HIS A 33 65.68 -5.46 24.12
N TYR A 34 65.08 -4.27 24.26
CA TYR A 34 65.68 -3.11 24.91
C TYR A 34 66.00 -3.35 26.39
N TYR A 35 65.21 -4.17 27.08
CA TYR A 35 65.49 -4.54 28.46
C TYR A 35 66.71 -5.47 28.58
N GLN A 36 66.78 -6.53 27.77
CA GLN A 36 67.96 -7.41 27.74
C GLN A 36 69.22 -6.60 27.44
N ALA A 37 69.06 -5.64 26.54
CA ALA A 37 70.07 -4.70 26.11
C ALA A 37 70.57 -3.77 27.23
N LEU A 38 69.66 -3.15 27.97
CA LEU A 38 69.99 -2.11 28.96
C LEU A 38 70.34 -2.65 30.33
N ARG A 39 70.08 -3.94 30.62
CA ARG A 39 70.36 -4.55 31.94
C ARG A 39 71.83 -4.45 32.36
N SER A 40 72.76 -4.32 31.41
CA SER A 40 74.19 -4.15 31.66
C SER A 40 74.60 -2.70 31.95
N HIS A 41 73.73 -1.71 31.73
CA HIS A 41 74.06 -0.27 31.81
C HIS A 41 73.16 0.54 32.75
N ASP A 42 71.85 0.27 32.78
CA ASP A 42 70.87 1.05 33.52
C ASP A 42 69.91 0.17 34.34
N PRO A 43 69.38 0.67 35.48
CA PRO A 43 68.35 -0.04 36.23
C PRO A 43 67.08 -0.21 35.40
N LEU A 44 66.49 -1.41 35.46
CA LEU A 44 65.31 -1.86 34.71
C LEU A 44 64.19 -0.81 34.61
N PHE A 45 63.95 -0.08 35.70
CA PHE A 45 62.88 0.91 35.81
C PHE A 45 63.07 2.17 34.96
N VAL A 46 64.28 2.45 34.49
CA VAL A 46 64.59 3.60 33.62
C VAL A 46 64.59 3.20 32.14
N ALA A 47 65.16 2.02 31.85
CA ALA A 47 65.26 1.47 30.50
C ALA A 47 63.90 1.22 29.84
N LEU A 48 62.96 0.63 30.59
CA LEU A 48 61.67 0.19 30.08
C LEU A 48 60.76 1.37 29.64
N PRO A 49 60.60 2.45 30.43
CA PRO A 49 59.85 3.62 29.98
C PRO A 49 60.45 4.32 28.76
N ILE A 50 61.78 4.36 28.64
CA ILE A 50 62.46 5.02 27.52
C ILE A 50 62.24 4.23 26.22
N ALA A 51 62.39 2.91 26.25
CA ALA A 51 62.13 2.05 25.09
C ALA A 51 60.69 2.18 24.60
N LEU A 52 59.73 2.10 25.53
CA LEU A 52 58.31 2.24 25.23
C LEU A 52 57.98 3.64 24.69
N PHE A 53 58.63 4.69 25.20
CA PHE A 53 58.47 6.05 24.70
C PHE A 53 58.98 6.19 23.26
N VAL A 54 60.16 5.65 22.94
CA VAL A 54 60.75 5.72 21.59
C VAL A 54 59.87 4.99 20.58
N ASP A 55 59.41 3.78 20.91
CA ASP A 55 58.56 2.98 20.02
C ASP A 55 57.18 3.63 19.81
N LEU A 56 56.56 4.15 20.87
CA LEU A 56 55.29 4.88 20.75
C LEU A 56 55.43 6.19 19.99
N LEU A 57 56.52 6.93 20.19
CA LEU A 57 56.80 8.17 19.47
C LEU A 57 57.02 7.89 17.98
N HIS A 58 57.80 6.86 17.65
CA HIS A 58 58.03 6.44 16.29
C HIS A 58 56.73 5.98 15.63
N PHE A 59 55.97 5.10 16.27
CA PHE A 59 54.67 4.67 15.76
C PHE A 59 53.70 5.84 15.53
N ARG A 60 53.57 6.75 16.49
CA ARG A 60 52.66 7.90 16.38
C ARG A 60 53.06 8.84 15.24
N THR A 61 54.35 9.09 15.08
CA THR A 61 54.87 9.98 14.03
C THR A 61 54.71 9.37 12.65
N VAL A 62 54.97 8.07 12.49
CA VAL A 62 54.73 7.35 11.23
C VAL A 62 53.24 7.29 10.91
N ARG A 63 52.38 6.93 11.86
CA ARG A 63 50.93 6.94 11.67
C ARG A 63 50.42 8.32 11.23
N GLN A 64 50.92 9.38 11.84
CA GLN A 64 50.52 10.74 11.48
C GLN A 64 51.04 11.15 10.10
N ALA A 65 52.23 10.69 9.70
CA ALA A 65 52.79 10.91 8.37
C ALA A 65 51.97 10.23 7.27
N VAL A 66 51.58 8.97 7.49
CA VAL A 66 50.71 8.22 6.59
C VAL A 66 49.33 8.89 6.50
N LYS A 67 48.76 9.31 7.64
CA LYS A 67 47.41 9.90 7.71
C LYS A 67 47.31 11.25 7.03
N SER A 68 48.26 12.13 7.29
CA SER A 68 48.19 13.52 6.82
C SER A 68 48.77 13.70 5.41
N GLY A 69 49.69 12.82 4.98
CA GLY A 69 50.48 13.02 3.76
C GLY A 69 51.36 14.28 3.79
N ALA A 70 51.42 14.99 4.91
CA ALA A 70 52.12 16.26 5.00
C ALA A 70 53.63 16.04 5.06
N ARG A 71 54.37 16.78 4.24
CA ARG A 71 55.85 16.70 4.20
C ARG A 71 56.50 16.84 5.57
N MET A 72 55.97 17.71 6.43
CA MET A 72 56.48 17.88 7.80
C MET A 72 56.39 16.59 8.62
N TRP A 73 55.26 15.88 8.57
CA TRP A 73 55.11 14.62 9.30
C TRP A 73 55.94 13.49 8.68
N GLN A 74 56.09 13.46 7.35
CA GLN A 74 56.99 12.53 6.66
C GLN A 74 58.45 12.75 7.08
N LEU A 75 58.91 14.00 7.14
CA LEU A 75 60.24 14.34 7.61
C LEU A 75 60.44 13.94 9.08
N THR A 76 59.46 14.22 9.95
CA THR A 76 59.49 13.79 11.35
C THR A 76 59.52 12.27 11.48
N ALA A 77 58.74 11.54 10.68
CA ALA A 77 58.73 10.09 10.66
C ALA A 77 60.09 9.53 10.22
N VAL A 78 60.66 10.03 9.12
CA VAL A 78 62.02 9.64 8.69
C VAL A 78 63.05 9.93 9.78
N SER A 79 62.97 11.10 10.41
CA SER A 79 63.87 11.46 11.51
C SER A 79 63.75 10.53 12.71
N THR A 80 62.54 10.17 13.13
CA THR A 80 62.34 9.23 14.24
C THR A 80 62.74 7.81 13.87
N THR A 81 62.53 7.37 12.63
CA THR A 81 63.04 6.08 12.11
C THR A 81 64.56 6.03 12.18
N LEU A 82 65.25 7.06 11.68
CA LEU A 82 66.71 7.13 11.68
C LEU A 82 67.28 7.19 13.09
N MET A 83 66.61 7.91 14.00
CA MET A 83 66.98 7.97 15.41
C MET A 83 66.80 6.61 16.10
N ALA A 84 65.66 5.93 15.89
CA ALA A 84 65.40 4.60 16.43
C ALA A 84 66.42 3.57 15.90
N PHE A 85 66.68 3.60 14.58
CA PHE A 85 67.70 2.78 13.96
C PHE A 85 69.09 3.07 14.52
N GLY A 86 69.46 4.36 14.67
CA GLY A 86 70.75 4.77 15.23
C GLY A 86 70.95 4.32 16.67
N LEU A 87 69.91 4.42 17.50
CA LEU A 87 69.93 3.92 18.88
C LEU A 87 70.09 2.39 18.92
N GLN A 88 69.38 1.66 18.07
CA GLN A 88 69.52 0.19 17.96
C GLN A 88 70.90 -0.19 17.41
N TRP A 89 71.43 0.56 16.44
CA TRP A 89 72.75 0.35 15.87
C TRP A 89 73.86 0.53 16.90
N ILE A 90 73.87 1.66 17.62
CA ILE A 90 74.83 1.92 18.70
C ILE A 90 74.76 0.80 19.75
N PHE A 91 73.55 0.36 20.05
CA PHE A 91 73.33 -0.70 21.02
C PHE A 91 73.94 -2.04 20.60
N TYR A 92 73.64 -2.51 19.40
CA TYR A 92 74.13 -3.79 18.89
C TYR A 92 75.61 -3.78 18.46
N ASN A 93 76.24 -2.60 18.36
CA ASN A 93 77.64 -2.45 17.92
C ASN A 93 78.62 -2.22 19.08
N GLN A 94 78.20 -2.40 20.34
CA GLN A 94 79.11 -2.25 21.48
C GLN A 94 80.11 -3.43 21.60
N PRO A 95 81.42 -3.16 21.73
CA PRO A 95 82.45 -4.19 21.87
C PRO A 95 82.50 -4.71 23.31
N GLY A 96 82.08 -5.96 23.51
CA GLY A 96 82.16 -6.63 24.82
C GLY A 96 81.29 -7.88 24.98
N GLU A 97 80.21 -8.00 24.21
CA GLU A 97 79.30 -9.16 24.27
C GLU A 97 79.05 -9.81 22.89
N SER A 98 79.78 -9.38 21.85
CA SER A 98 79.46 -9.61 20.43
C SER A 98 80.21 -10.75 19.74
N GLU A 99 80.54 -11.84 20.43
CA GLU A 99 81.03 -13.04 19.71
C GLU A 99 79.93 -13.75 18.90
N PHE A 100 78.66 -13.41 19.09
CA PHE A 100 77.53 -14.17 18.54
C PHE A 100 76.72 -13.53 17.40
N LEU A 101 76.82 -12.22 17.15
CA LEU A 101 76.01 -11.55 16.12
C LEU A 101 76.91 -10.90 15.05
N VAL A 102 76.72 -11.31 13.80
CA VAL A 102 77.42 -10.72 12.65
C VAL A 102 76.79 -9.35 12.33
N TRP A 103 77.60 -8.37 11.91
CA TRP A 103 77.18 -6.98 11.65
C TRP A 103 75.90 -6.83 10.79
N TRP A 104 75.62 -7.75 9.87
CA TRP A 104 74.40 -7.72 9.05
C TRP A 104 73.14 -8.12 9.84
N GLN A 105 73.27 -8.99 10.85
CA GLN A 105 72.16 -9.38 11.75
C GLN A 105 71.73 -8.18 12.60
N VAL A 106 72.70 -7.37 13.04
CA VAL A 106 72.46 -6.10 13.72
C VAL A 106 71.62 -5.14 12.87
N ILE A 107 71.95 -5.00 11.57
CA ILE A 107 71.15 -4.18 10.63
C ILE A 107 69.74 -4.73 10.48
N LEU A 108 69.60 -6.04 10.37
CA LEU A 108 68.31 -6.70 10.20
C LEU A 108 67.42 -6.49 11.42
N PHE A 109 67.92 -6.75 12.63
CA PHE A 109 67.14 -6.53 13.86
C PHE A 109 66.82 -5.05 14.09
N ALA A 110 67.75 -4.14 13.79
CA ALA A 110 67.53 -2.70 13.90
C ALA A 110 66.55 -2.12 12.86
N SER A 111 66.28 -2.83 11.76
CA SER A 111 65.37 -2.35 10.71
C SER A 111 63.98 -2.97 10.76
N ILE A 112 63.84 -4.19 11.29
CA ILE A 112 62.55 -4.92 11.35
C ILE A 112 61.50 -4.16 12.17
N VAL A 113 61.88 -3.59 13.33
CA VAL A 113 60.91 -2.92 14.20
C VAL A 113 60.39 -1.62 13.59
N PRO A 114 61.23 -0.68 13.10
CA PRO A 114 60.75 0.54 12.46
C PRO A 114 59.96 0.29 11.16
N VAL A 115 60.44 -0.63 10.32
CA VAL A 115 59.75 -0.98 9.07
C VAL A 115 58.41 -1.67 9.34
N GLY A 116 58.37 -2.58 10.31
CA GLY A 116 57.13 -3.25 10.73
C GLY A 116 56.08 -2.26 11.23
N LEU A 117 56.48 -1.29 12.08
CA LEU A 117 55.58 -0.24 12.57
C LEU A 117 55.05 0.64 11.45
N ALA A 118 55.87 0.95 10.44
CA ALA A 118 55.44 1.72 9.28
C ALA A 118 54.43 0.98 8.40
N ILE A 119 54.66 -0.31 8.12
CA ILE A 119 53.74 -1.14 7.33
C ILE A 119 52.40 -1.28 8.05
N MET A 120 52.40 -1.51 9.35
CA MET A 120 51.17 -1.63 10.14
C MET A 120 50.38 -0.31 10.20
N ALA A 121 51.07 0.82 10.39
CA ALA A 121 50.43 2.14 10.37
C ALA A 121 49.80 2.44 9.00
N TRP A 122 50.46 2.04 7.91
CA TRP A 122 49.94 2.15 6.56
C TRP A 122 48.71 1.26 6.36
N HIS A 123 48.78 -0.02 6.75
CA HIS A 123 47.67 -0.97 6.61
C HIS A 123 46.41 -0.53 7.38
N HIS A 124 46.59 -0.04 8.62
CA HIS A 124 45.48 0.45 9.44
C HIS A 124 44.73 1.62 8.79
N GLN A 125 45.43 2.49 8.06
CA GLN A 125 44.78 3.60 7.37
C GLN A 125 43.98 3.15 6.15
N TRP A 126 44.48 2.16 5.41
CA TRP A 126 43.74 1.58 4.28
C TRP A 126 42.43 0.95 4.76
N GLN A 127 42.46 0.20 5.86
CA GLN A 127 41.24 -0.37 6.46
C GLN A 127 40.26 0.72 6.94
N GLU A 128 40.74 1.79 7.58
CA GLU A 128 39.89 2.91 7.99
C GLU A 128 39.18 3.56 6.78
N GLN A 129 39.86 3.66 5.63
CA GLN A 129 39.28 4.24 4.41
C GLN A 129 38.22 3.34 3.78
N GLU A 130 38.49 2.03 3.66
CA GLU A 130 37.53 1.06 3.13
C GLU A 130 36.24 1.04 3.95
N ILE A 131 36.37 1.04 5.28
CA ILE A 131 35.22 1.10 6.19
C ILE A 131 34.39 2.37 5.95
N VAL A 132 35.04 3.54 5.81
CA VAL A 132 34.34 4.80 5.57
C VAL A 132 33.61 4.79 4.22
N THR A 133 34.24 4.26 3.16
CA THR A 133 33.60 4.17 1.84
C THR A 133 32.41 3.22 1.85
N ASP A 134 32.52 2.08 2.55
CA ASP A 134 31.42 1.13 2.69
C ASP A 134 30.25 1.75 3.45
N TRP A 135 30.51 2.48 4.54
CA TRP A 135 29.48 3.20 5.28
C TRP A 135 28.81 4.29 4.43
N GLN A 136 29.57 5.02 3.63
CA GLN A 136 29.01 6.03 2.71
C GLN A 136 28.10 5.39 1.66
N ALA A 137 28.52 4.25 1.08
CA ALA A 137 27.71 3.51 0.12
C ALA A 137 26.41 2.98 0.75
N LEU A 138 26.48 2.47 1.99
CA LEU A 138 25.31 2.02 2.75
C LEU A 138 24.33 3.16 3.05
N ILE A 139 24.83 4.33 3.45
CA ILE A 139 24.00 5.51 3.72
C ILE A 139 23.32 5.98 2.43
N ALA A 140 24.05 6.07 1.32
CA ALA A 140 23.49 6.46 0.02
C ALA A 140 22.40 5.47 -0.44
N ALA A 141 22.64 4.16 -0.30
CA ALA A 141 21.64 3.14 -0.61
C ALA A 141 20.41 3.23 0.31
N ALA A 142 20.60 3.53 1.60
CA ALA A 142 19.50 3.72 2.54
C ALA A 142 18.67 4.97 2.20
N GLN A 143 19.32 6.08 1.84
CA GLN A 143 18.64 7.31 1.39
C GLN A 143 17.81 7.05 0.13
N GLN A 144 18.38 6.39 -0.87
CA GLN A 144 17.66 6.06 -2.11
C GLN A 144 16.44 5.16 -1.84
N ARG A 145 16.55 4.20 -0.91
CA ARG A 145 15.41 3.37 -0.49
C ARG A 145 14.34 4.18 0.23
N ALA A 146 14.73 5.11 1.10
CA ALA A 146 13.80 5.98 1.80
C ALA A 146 13.04 6.90 0.83
N GLU A 147 13.74 7.50 -0.14
CA GLU A 147 13.11 8.32 -1.20
C GLU A 147 12.13 7.50 -2.03
N LYS A 148 12.51 6.29 -2.44
CA LYS A 148 11.62 5.39 -3.18
C LYS A 148 10.38 5.03 -2.36
N MET A 149 10.56 4.68 -1.09
CA MET A 149 9.44 4.37 -0.19
C MET A 149 8.52 5.58 0.00
N GLN A 150 9.07 6.80 0.08
CA GLN A 150 8.30 8.02 0.18
C GLN A 150 7.48 8.29 -1.09
N GLN A 151 8.04 8.04 -2.27
CA GLN A 151 7.33 8.15 -3.54
C GLN A 151 6.21 7.11 -3.67
N GLU A 152 6.46 5.87 -3.27
CA GLU A 152 5.46 4.81 -3.25
C GLU A 152 4.32 5.15 -2.29
N ALA A 153 4.63 5.64 -1.08
CA ALA A 153 3.62 6.07 -0.11
C ALA A 153 2.78 7.25 -0.61
N ALA A 154 3.39 8.23 -1.29
CA ALA A 154 2.66 9.34 -1.91
C ALA A 154 1.72 8.85 -3.03
N ALA A 155 2.18 7.95 -3.89
CA ALA A 155 1.36 7.37 -4.95
C ALA A 155 0.21 6.51 -4.40
N GLU A 156 0.43 5.76 -3.32
CA GLU A 156 -0.65 5.02 -2.64
C GLU A 156 -1.67 5.95 -1.99
N HIS A 157 -1.22 7.06 -1.40
CA HIS A 157 -2.10 8.07 -0.83
C HIS A 157 -3.01 8.70 -1.91
N GLU A 158 -2.46 9.09 -3.05
CA GLU A 158 -3.25 9.61 -4.18
C GLU A 158 -4.27 8.58 -4.71
N ARG A 159 -3.89 7.30 -4.79
CA ARG A 159 -4.81 6.22 -5.16
C ARG A 159 -5.94 6.04 -4.15
N ALA A 160 -5.63 6.15 -2.86
CA ALA A 160 -6.64 6.05 -1.80
C ALA A 160 -7.65 7.21 -1.88
N GLU A 161 -7.18 8.44 -2.10
CA GLU A 161 -8.06 9.60 -2.30
C GLU A 161 -8.92 9.46 -3.56
N ALA A 162 -8.35 8.95 -4.66
CA ALA A 162 -9.10 8.70 -5.88
C ALA A 162 -10.20 7.65 -5.67
N MET A 163 -9.88 6.54 -5.00
CA MET A 163 -10.87 5.51 -4.64
C MET A 163 -11.97 6.05 -3.72
N GLN A 164 -11.62 6.91 -2.77
CA GLN A 164 -12.61 7.54 -1.88
C GLN A 164 -13.59 8.40 -2.68
N LYS A 165 -13.11 9.24 -3.61
CA LYS A 165 -13.96 10.06 -4.47
C LYS A 165 -14.85 9.20 -5.37
N GLU A 166 -14.33 8.10 -5.90
CA GLU A 166 -15.11 7.16 -6.70
C GLU A 166 -16.22 6.49 -5.86
N ALA A 167 -15.91 6.08 -4.63
CA ALA A 167 -16.89 5.49 -3.71
C ALA A 167 -18.00 6.50 -3.35
N GLU A 168 -17.66 7.76 -3.12
CA GLU A 168 -18.63 8.84 -2.90
C GLU A 168 -19.54 9.04 -4.13
N ALA A 169 -18.96 9.11 -5.33
CA ALA A 169 -19.72 9.23 -6.56
C ALA A 169 -20.65 8.04 -6.83
N VAL A 170 -20.20 6.81 -6.53
CA VAL A 170 -21.04 5.60 -6.61
C VAL A 170 -22.19 5.67 -5.61
N ARG A 171 -21.94 6.14 -4.39
CA ARG A 171 -22.98 6.31 -3.37
C ARG A 171 -24.03 7.33 -3.78
N GLU A 172 -23.64 8.45 -4.36
CA GLU A 172 -24.57 9.46 -4.90
C GLU A 172 -25.42 8.90 -6.04
N ARG A 173 -24.81 8.15 -6.98
CA ARG A 173 -25.54 7.47 -8.06
C ARG A 173 -26.54 6.45 -7.52
N ALA A 174 -26.17 5.68 -6.52
CA ALA A 174 -27.06 4.71 -5.88
C ALA A 174 -28.25 5.41 -5.21
N ALA A 175 -28.02 6.53 -4.52
CA ALA A 175 -29.10 7.33 -3.93
C ALA A 175 -30.04 7.89 -5.00
N ALA A 176 -29.50 8.42 -6.10
CA ALA A 176 -30.30 8.93 -7.23
C ALA A 176 -31.14 7.83 -7.88
N MET A 177 -30.56 6.63 -8.10
CA MET A 177 -31.30 5.47 -8.63
C MET A 177 -32.42 5.03 -7.68
N GLN A 178 -32.17 5.05 -6.36
CA GLN A 178 -33.19 4.72 -5.38
C GLN A 178 -34.38 5.69 -5.45
N THR A 179 -34.12 7.00 -5.59
CA THR A 179 -35.17 8.00 -5.79
C THR A 179 -35.96 7.75 -7.08
N GLN A 180 -35.28 7.46 -8.19
CA GLN A 180 -35.94 7.14 -9.46
C GLN A 180 -36.81 5.89 -9.36
N LEU A 181 -36.33 4.85 -8.66
CA LEU A 181 -37.09 3.62 -8.44
C LEU A 181 -38.37 3.89 -7.64
N THR A 182 -38.28 4.68 -6.57
CA THR A 182 -39.46 5.07 -5.79
C THR A 182 -40.46 5.88 -6.63
N ALA A 183 -39.98 6.83 -7.43
CA ALA A 183 -40.85 7.60 -8.32
C ALA A 183 -41.55 6.71 -9.36
N ALA A 184 -40.82 5.75 -9.96
CA ALA A 184 -41.38 4.80 -10.91
C ALA A 184 -42.43 3.88 -10.25
N GLN A 185 -42.19 3.44 -9.01
CA GLN A 185 -43.18 2.67 -8.24
C GLN A 185 -44.46 3.47 -8.00
N THR A 186 -44.35 4.75 -7.61
CA THR A 186 -45.51 5.63 -7.43
C THR A 186 -46.31 5.78 -8.74
N GLN A 187 -45.62 6.03 -9.86
CA GLN A 187 -46.27 6.13 -11.17
C GLN A 187 -46.97 4.83 -11.57
N ALA A 188 -46.35 3.68 -11.32
CA ALA A 188 -46.96 2.38 -11.60
C ALA A 188 -48.25 2.17 -10.79
N SER A 189 -48.25 2.54 -9.50
CA SER A 189 -49.46 2.49 -8.67
C SER A 189 -50.55 3.44 -9.16
N GLU A 190 -50.19 4.64 -9.62
CA GLU A 190 -51.16 5.58 -10.20
C GLU A 190 -51.79 5.04 -11.48
N VAL A 191 -50.97 4.51 -12.40
CA VAL A 191 -51.46 3.88 -13.64
C VAL A 191 -52.37 2.70 -13.33
N GLN A 192 -52.04 1.88 -12.34
CA GLN A 192 -52.90 0.79 -11.89
C GLN A 192 -54.27 1.30 -11.40
N SER A 193 -54.29 2.36 -10.58
CA SER A 193 -55.54 2.97 -10.11
C SER A 193 -56.37 3.55 -11.27
N GLN A 194 -55.73 4.21 -12.22
CA GLN A 194 -56.40 4.73 -13.41
C GLN A 194 -57.00 3.59 -14.25
N LEU A 195 -56.29 2.48 -14.41
CA LEU A 195 -56.76 1.30 -15.12
C LEU A 195 -58.02 0.72 -14.45
N GLU A 196 -58.05 0.59 -13.12
CA GLU A 196 -59.22 0.13 -12.37
C GLU A 196 -60.43 1.07 -12.57
N GLN A 197 -60.20 2.39 -12.56
CA GLN A 197 -61.26 3.36 -12.84
C GLN A 197 -61.80 3.25 -14.26
N VAL A 198 -60.92 3.07 -15.26
CA VAL A 198 -61.32 2.86 -16.66
C VAL A 198 -62.14 1.58 -16.78
N GLN A 199 -61.70 0.47 -16.19
CA GLN A 199 -62.45 -0.79 -16.18
C GLN A 199 -63.86 -0.62 -15.59
N LYS A 200 -63.97 0.10 -14.47
CA LYS A 200 -65.27 0.41 -13.84
C LYS A 200 -66.16 1.25 -14.75
N ARG A 201 -65.61 2.30 -15.40
CA ARG A 201 -66.37 3.13 -16.34
C ARG A 201 -66.84 2.34 -17.55
N THR A 202 -65.99 1.47 -18.09
CA THR A 202 -66.35 0.58 -19.20
C THR A 202 -67.50 -0.35 -18.81
N ALA A 203 -67.45 -0.97 -17.63
CA ALA A 203 -68.53 -1.81 -17.12
C ALA A 203 -69.86 -1.04 -16.96
N GLN A 204 -69.80 0.20 -16.46
CA GLN A 204 -70.97 1.08 -16.36
C GLN A 204 -71.54 1.46 -17.73
N MET A 205 -70.67 1.73 -18.70
CA MET A 205 -71.08 2.07 -20.06
C MET A 205 -71.72 0.88 -20.75
N GLN A 206 -71.16 -0.32 -20.59
CA GLN A 206 -71.76 -1.56 -21.09
C GLN A 206 -73.17 -1.76 -20.52
N ALA A 207 -73.34 -1.62 -19.20
CA ALA A 207 -74.65 -1.74 -18.56
C ALA A 207 -75.67 -0.68 -19.06
N ARG A 208 -75.21 0.53 -19.41
CA ARG A 208 -76.07 1.56 -20.02
C ARG A 208 -76.48 1.17 -21.45
N LEU A 209 -75.55 0.66 -22.24
CA LEU A 209 -75.82 0.18 -23.60
C LEU A 209 -76.85 -0.96 -23.57
N ASP A 210 -76.72 -1.91 -22.65
CA ASP A 210 -77.67 -3.02 -22.51
C ASP A 210 -79.10 -2.51 -22.16
N LYS A 211 -79.18 -1.50 -21.28
CA LYS A 211 -80.45 -0.84 -20.94
C LYS A 211 -81.05 -0.10 -22.13
N MET A 212 -80.24 0.66 -22.88
CA MET A 212 -80.70 1.36 -24.09
C MET A 212 -81.18 0.38 -25.15
N GLN A 213 -80.48 -0.73 -25.35
CA GLN A 213 -80.88 -1.78 -26.29
C GLN A 213 -82.21 -2.42 -25.87
N THR A 214 -82.42 -2.65 -24.58
CA THR A 214 -83.68 -3.16 -24.03
C THR A 214 -84.81 -2.16 -24.24
N ALA A 215 -84.59 -0.88 -23.93
CA ALA A 215 -85.58 0.18 -24.15
C ALA A 215 -85.91 0.36 -25.64
N HIS A 216 -84.92 0.25 -26.52
CA HIS A 216 -85.12 0.32 -27.96
C HIS A 216 -86.00 -0.83 -28.46
N LYS A 217 -85.76 -2.07 -28.02
CA LYS A 217 -86.62 -3.22 -28.33
C LYS A 217 -88.06 -3.00 -27.82
N ALA A 218 -88.23 -2.50 -26.60
CA ALA A 218 -89.55 -2.21 -26.05
C ALA A 218 -90.29 -1.13 -26.88
N TRP A 219 -89.58 -0.07 -27.29
CA TRP A 219 -90.14 0.97 -28.14
C TRP A 219 -90.50 0.45 -29.54
N GLN A 220 -89.67 -0.40 -30.15
CA GLN A 220 -89.98 -1.05 -31.42
C GLN A 220 -91.27 -1.88 -31.34
N THR A 221 -91.42 -2.67 -30.26
CA THR A 221 -92.66 -3.43 -30.01
C THR A 221 -93.87 -2.51 -29.87
N LEU A 222 -93.78 -1.46 -29.04
CA LEU A 222 -94.86 -0.49 -28.86
C LEU A 222 -95.24 0.20 -30.18
N ASN A 223 -94.25 0.65 -30.95
CA ASN A 223 -94.47 1.32 -32.22
C ASN A 223 -95.18 0.38 -33.22
N ARG A 224 -94.77 -0.89 -33.28
CA ARG A 224 -95.46 -1.93 -34.09
C ARG A 224 -96.90 -2.15 -33.62
N GLU A 225 -97.14 -2.23 -32.30
CA GLU A 225 -98.50 -2.31 -31.75
C GLU A 225 -99.36 -1.12 -32.18
N MET A 226 -98.85 0.11 -32.02
CA MET A 226 -99.58 1.34 -32.38
C MET A 226 -99.88 1.41 -33.88
N GLN A 227 -98.91 1.11 -34.75
CA GLN A 227 -99.11 1.07 -36.20
C GLN A 227 -100.20 0.05 -36.58
N THR A 228 -100.16 -1.15 -35.99
CA THR A 228 -101.16 -2.21 -36.26
C THR A 228 -102.56 -1.80 -35.79
N LEU A 229 -102.67 -1.21 -34.60
CA LEU A 229 -103.95 -0.73 -34.05
C LEU A 229 -104.51 0.45 -34.85
N ALA A 230 -103.65 1.35 -35.34
CA ALA A 230 -104.06 2.45 -36.21
C ALA A 230 -104.62 1.95 -37.54
N LEU A 231 -103.96 0.97 -38.18
CA LEU A 231 -104.45 0.34 -39.41
C LEU A 231 -105.79 -0.38 -39.20
N PHE A 232 -105.93 -1.10 -38.07
CA PHE A 232 -107.19 -1.73 -37.69
C PHE A 232 -108.32 -0.69 -37.49
N ASN A 233 -108.04 0.41 -36.78
CA ASN A 233 -109.01 1.49 -36.55
C ASN A 233 -109.44 2.19 -37.84
N ALA A 234 -108.53 2.34 -38.80
CA ALA A 234 -108.82 2.85 -40.14
C ALA A 234 -109.58 1.84 -41.02
N GLN A 235 -109.95 0.66 -40.49
CA GLN A 235 -110.60 -0.45 -41.20
C GLN A 235 -109.77 -1.00 -42.38
N LEU A 236 -108.47 -0.74 -42.39
CA LEU A 236 -107.53 -1.24 -43.40
C LEU A 236 -107.01 -2.65 -43.07
N LEU A 237 -107.24 -3.12 -41.84
CA LEU A 237 -106.89 -4.45 -41.37
C LEU A 237 -108.08 -5.10 -40.67
N THR A 238 -108.28 -6.42 -40.81
CA THR A 238 -109.29 -7.13 -40.02
C THR A 238 -108.81 -7.36 -38.58
N ALA A 239 -109.75 -7.61 -37.67
CA ALA A 239 -109.39 -7.91 -36.28
C ALA A 239 -108.58 -9.21 -36.14
N LYS A 240 -108.70 -10.13 -37.10
CA LYS A 240 -107.93 -11.38 -37.16
C LYS A 240 -106.50 -11.12 -37.64
N ASP A 241 -106.33 -10.37 -38.71
CA ASP A 241 -104.99 -10.06 -39.25
C ASP A 241 -104.16 -9.24 -38.26
N ALA A 242 -104.80 -8.31 -37.52
CA ALA A 242 -104.13 -7.52 -36.49
C ALA A 242 -103.73 -8.37 -35.27
N ALA A 243 -104.56 -9.36 -34.93
CA ALA A 243 -104.29 -10.32 -33.87
C ALA A 243 -103.09 -11.22 -34.24
N ASP A 244 -103.06 -11.71 -35.48
CA ASP A 244 -101.96 -12.53 -36.00
C ASP A 244 -100.65 -11.72 -36.08
N GLN A 245 -100.69 -10.45 -36.52
CA GLN A 245 -99.49 -9.60 -36.62
C GLN A 245 -98.83 -9.23 -35.28
N LEU A 246 -99.62 -9.16 -34.21
CA LEU A 246 -99.15 -8.86 -32.86
C LEU A 246 -99.01 -10.12 -31.98
N GLY A 247 -99.41 -11.30 -32.47
CA GLY A 247 -99.36 -12.55 -31.71
C GLY A 247 -100.28 -12.55 -30.48
N VAL A 248 -101.43 -11.88 -30.56
CA VAL A 248 -102.40 -11.77 -29.45
C VAL A 248 -103.79 -12.23 -29.88
N HIS A 249 -104.70 -12.48 -28.94
CA HIS A 249 -106.06 -12.87 -29.26
C HIS A 249 -106.91 -11.70 -29.83
N VAL A 250 -107.85 -11.99 -30.75
CA VAL A 250 -108.72 -11.00 -31.42
C VAL A 250 -109.50 -10.10 -30.44
N THR A 251 -109.93 -10.67 -29.32
CA THR A 251 -110.64 -9.92 -28.26
C THR A 251 -109.76 -8.83 -27.63
N THR A 252 -108.45 -9.07 -27.54
CA THR A 252 -107.46 -8.11 -27.02
C THR A 252 -107.29 -6.93 -27.97
N ILE A 253 -107.26 -7.16 -29.29
CA ILE A 253 -107.21 -6.10 -30.31
C ILE A 253 -108.43 -5.20 -30.20
N ARG A 254 -109.64 -5.77 -30.17
CA ARG A 254 -110.89 -4.99 -30.04
C ARG A 254 -110.93 -4.17 -28.76
N ARG A 255 -110.47 -4.75 -27.63
CA ARG A 255 -110.40 -4.05 -26.34
C ARG A 255 -109.42 -2.87 -26.38
N LYS A 256 -108.19 -3.09 -26.87
CA LYS A 256 -107.16 -2.04 -26.99
C LYS A 256 -107.57 -0.93 -27.96
N ALA A 257 -108.14 -1.29 -29.12
CA ALA A 257 -108.67 -0.34 -30.09
C ALA A 257 -109.81 0.52 -29.49
N LYS A 258 -110.74 -0.09 -28.73
CA LYS A 258 -111.80 0.63 -28.02
C LYS A 258 -111.26 1.61 -26.97
N GLN A 259 -110.21 1.23 -26.25
CA GLN A 259 -109.54 2.11 -25.28
C GLN A 259 -108.84 3.30 -25.97
N LEU A 260 -108.26 3.12 -27.15
CA LEU A 260 -107.60 4.19 -27.92
C LEU A 260 -108.59 5.16 -28.57
N ASN A 261 -109.76 4.70 -29.02
CA ASN A 261 -110.77 5.54 -29.67
C ASN A 261 -111.62 6.37 -28.69
N GLY A 262 -111.24 6.43 -27.42
CA GLY A 262 -111.83 7.37 -26.47
C GLY A 262 -113.30 7.13 -26.15
N VAL A 263 -113.75 5.87 -26.05
CA VAL A 263 -115.03 5.60 -25.36
C VAL A 263 -114.78 5.69 -23.86
N ALA A 264 -114.75 6.92 -23.35
CA ALA A 264 -115.23 7.21 -22.01
C ALA A 264 -116.70 6.77 -22.00
N GLY A 265 -116.94 5.51 -21.60
CA GLY A 265 -118.28 5.06 -21.28
C GLY A 265 -118.74 5.87 -20.07
N GLY A 266 -119.68 6.78 -20.29
CA GLY A 266 -120.50 7.31 -19.22
C GLY A 266 -121.27 6.16 -18.55
N ASN A 267 -121.44 6.35 -17.24
CA ASN A 267 -122.08 5.52 -16.21
C ASN A 267 -121.20 4.45 -15.57
#